data_AF-A0A511J2T4-F1
#
_entry.id   AF-A0A511J2T4-F1
#
_cell.length_a   1.000
_cell.length_b   1.000
_cell.length_c   1.000
_cell.angle_alpha   90.00
_cell.angle_beta   90.00
_cell.angle_gamma   90.00
#
_symmetry.space_group_name_H-M   'P 1'
#
loop_
_entity.id
_entity.type
_entity.pdbx_description
1 polymer ?
#
loop_
_entity_poly.entity_id
_entity_poly.type
_entity_poly.pdbx_seq_one_letter_code
_entity_poly.pdbx_strand_id
1 'polypeptide(L)'
;MKPIERLNALSDEITRTFHSDFIFLISPDKVQHFPARNWTHDQKIGELVNRFDHSLMTTTWQGHEVIYSPDLTVFALIPHKNN
;
A
#
# COMPACT_ATOMS: atom_id res chain seq x y z
N MET A 1 7.35 3.68 -13.93
CA MET A 1 7.58 4.48 -12.70
C MET A 1 7.61 3.54 -11.51
N LYS A 2 8.55 3.73 -10.59
CA LYS A 2 8.65 2.90 -9.38
C LYS A 2 7.55 3.30 -8.37
N PRO A 3 7.07 2.38 -7.51
CA PRO A 3 6.03 2.67 -6.50
C PRO A 3 6.37 3.88 -5.62
N ILE A 4 7.63 4.00 -5.22
CA ILE A 4 8.16 5.08 -4.39
C ILE A 4 8.05 6.44 -5.07
N GLU A 5 8.34 6.52 -6.37
CA GLU A 5 8.26 7.80 -7.09
C GLU A 5 6.84 8.31 -7.20
N ARG A 6 5.87 7.38 -7.34
CA ARG A 6 4.45 7.74 -7.28
C ARG A 6 4.04 8.24 -5.91
N LEU A 7 4.47 7.58 -4.85
CA LEU A 7 4.18 8.01 -3.49
C LEU A 7 4.77 9.39 -3.18
N ASN A 8 5.99 9.66 -3.65
CA ASN A 8 6.61 10.99 -3.56
C ASN A 8 5.91 12.07 -4.40
N ALA A 9 5.16 11.66 -5.42
CA ALA A 9 4.39 12.58 -6.26
C ALA A 9 2.97 12.83 -5.72
N LEU A 10 2.54 12.11 -4.66
CA LEU A 10 1.27 12.38 -3.99
C LEU A 10 1.38 13.67 -3.17
N SER A 11 0.31 14.47 -3.18
CA SER A 11 0.21 15.66 -2.32
C SER A 11 0.22 15.26 -0.84
N ASP A 12 0.80 16.12 0.00
CA ASP A 12 0.82 15.94 1.46
C ASP A 12 -0.57 15.63 2.04
N GLU A 13 -1.63 16.25 1.51
CA GLU A 13 -3.01 16.00 1.93
C GLU A 13 -3.40 14.52 1.80
N ILE A 14 -3.02 13.85 0.70
CA ILE A 14 -3.30 12.43 0.48
C ILE A 14 -2.51 11.59 1.48
N THR A 15 -1.24 11.91 1.67
CA THR A 15 -0.37 11.14 2.56
C THR A 15 -0.81 11.22 4.02
N ARG A 16 -1.40 12.35 4.44
CA ARG A 16 -1.99 12.54 5.78
C ARG A 16 -3.28 11.74 6.01
N THR A 17 -3.95 11.28 4.96
CA THR A 17 -5.13 10.41 5.08
C THR A 17 -4.78 8.95 5.30
N PHE A 18 -3.50 8.56 5.19
CA PHE A 18 -3.07 7.19 5.38
C PHE A 18 -3.17 6.78 6.84
N HIS A 19 -4.22 6.01 7.14
CA HIS A 19 -4.53 5.54 8.49
C HIS A 19 -4.32 4.03 8.59
N SER A 20 -3.70 3.56 9.66
CA SER A 20 -3.30 2.15 9.87
C SER A 20 -4.44 1.13 9.86
N ASP A 21 -5.67 1.62 9.94
CA ASP A 21 -6.91 0.85 9.85
C ASP A 21 -7.29 0.47 8.42
N PHE A 22 -6.64 1.07 7.43
CA PHE A 22 -6.93 0.85 6.01
C PHE A 22 -5.68 0.38 5.29
N ILE A 23 -5.90 -0.39 4.23
CA ILE A 23 -4.88 -0.68 3.22
C ILE A 23 -5.25 0.13 1.98
N PHE A 24 -4.26 0.80 1.42
CA PHE A 24 -4.43 1.65 0.24
C PHE A 24 -3.87 0.91 -0.98
N LEU A 25 -4.64 0.82 -2.05
CA LEU A 25 -4.22 0.29 -3.34
C LEU A 25 -4.09 1.45 -4.30
N ILE A 26 -2.88 1.67 -4.79
CA ILE A 26 -2.52 2.84 -5.58
C ILE A 26 -2.21 2.37 -7.00
N SER A 27 -3.07 2.78 -7.92
CA SER A 27 -2.98 2.55 -9.36
C SER A 27 -2.61 3.87 -10.06
N PRO A 28 -2.25 3.86 -11.36
CA PRO A 28 -1.97 5.09 -12.11
C PRO A 28 -3.10 6.12 -12.05
N ASP A 29 -4.32 5.60 -12.07
CA ASP A 29 -5.53 6.37 -12.36
C ASP A 29 -6.35 6.65 -11.09
N LYS A 30 -6.15 5.83 -10.05
CA LYS A 30 -6.98 5.88 -8.83
C LYS A 30 -6.25 5.35 -7.61
N VAL A 31 -6.66 5.87 -6.46
CA VAL A 31 -6.34 5.33 -5.14
C VAL A 31 -7.61 4.71 -4.57
N GLN A 32 -7.57 3.40 -4.32
CA GLN A 32 -8.62 2.68 -3.60
C GLN A 32 -8.13 2.39 -2.19
N HIS A 33 -9.06 2.23 -1.25
CA HIS A 33 -8.72 1.78 0.09
C HIS A 33 -9.80 0.82 0.58
N PHE A 34 -9.43 -0.07 1.49
CA PHE A 34 -10.37 -0.97 2.14
C PHE A 34 -10.05 -1.11 3.63
N PRO A 35 -11.07 -1.31 4.47
CA PRO A 35 -10.87 -1.47 5.90
C PRO A 35 -10.13 -2.78 6.17
N ALA A 36 -9.01 -2.68 6.86
CA ALA A 36 -8.24 -3.80 7.41
C ALA A 36 -8.08 -3.62 8.94
N ARG A 37 -9.13 -3.07 9.56
CA ARG A 37 -9.23 -2.87 11.01
C ARG A 37 -9.11 -4.23 11.69
N ASN A 38 -8.22 -4.32 12.68
CA ASN A 38 -7.90 -5.56 13.40
C ASN A 38 -7.26 -6.68 12.56
N TRP A 39 -6.88 -6.43 11.31
CA TRP A 39 -6.16 -7.46 10.56
C TRP A 39 -4.73 -7.55 11.04
N THR A 40 -4.27 -8.78 11.26
CA THR A 40 -2.85 -9.03 11.50
C THR A 40 -2.07 -8.72 10.24
N HIS A 41 -0.78 -8.40 10.37
CA HIS A 41 0.09 -8.18 9.21
C HIS A 41 -0.04 -9.34 8.20
N ASP A 42 0.04 -10.57 8.67
CA ASP A 42 -0.10 -11.78 7.84
C ASP A 42 -1.42 -11.84 7.06
N GLN A 43 -2.55 -11.46 7.68
CA GLN A 43 -3.85 -11.36 6.99
C GLN A 43 -3.83 -10.28 5.90
N LYS A 44 -3.20 -9.14 6.17
CA LYS A 44 -3.03 -8.08 5.16
C LYS A 44 -2.20 -8.59 3.98
N ILE A 45 -1.08 -9.25 4.24
CA ILE A 45 -0.25 -9.85 3.19
C ILE A 45 -1.02 -10.91 2.41
N GLY A 46 -1.71 -11.83 3.09
CA GLY A 46 -2.48 -12.90 2.45
C GLY A 46 -3.57 -12.38 1.50
N GLU A 47 -4.30 -11.34 1.91
CA GLU A 47 -5.28 -10.69 1.02
C GLU A 47 -4.62 -10.02 -0.19
N LEU A 48 -3.46 -9.39 0.01
CA LEU A 48 -2.71 -8.79 -1.10
C LEU A 48 -2.17 -9.85 -2.05
N VAL A 49 -1.65 -10.98 -1.55
CA VAL A 49 -1.21 -12.12 -2.37
C VAL A 49 -2.38 -12.62 -3.20
N ASN A 50 -3.54 -12.84 -2.56
CA ASN A 50 -4.75 -13.31 -3.23
C ASN A 50 -5.28 -12.32 -4.29
N ARG A 51 -5.18 -11.01 -4.02
CA ARG A 51 -5.66 -9.97 -4.95
C ARG A 51 -4.70 -9.74 -6.13
N PHE A 52 -3.40 -9.79 -5.87
CA PHE A 52 -2.40 -9.52 -6.88
C PHE A 52 -2.05 -10.76 -7.70
N ASP A 53 -2.20 -11.98 -7.16
CA ASP A 53 -1.89 -13.26 -7.82
C ASP A 53 -0.46 -13.31 -8.41
N HIS A 54 0.46 -12.53 -7.84
CA HIS A 54 1.83 -12.34 -8.35
C HIS A 54 2.85 -12.35 -7.21
N SER A 55 4.14 -12.50 -7.57
CA SER A 55 5.26 -12.34 -6.64
C SER A 55 5.26 -10.93 -6.05
N LEU A 56 4.95 -10.83 -4.76
CA LEU A 56 4.97 -9.56 -4.04
C LEU A 56 6.36 -9.26 -3.51
N MET A 57 6.81 -8.05 -3.78
CA MET A 57 7.99 -7.44 -3.19
C MET A 57 7.54 -6.41 -2.16
N THR A 58 8.28 -6.33 -1.06
CA THR A 58 8.06 -5.35 0.00
C THR A 58 9.15 -4.29 -0.01
N THR A 59 8.75 -3.05 0.21
CA THR A 59 9.65 -1.93 0.45
C THR A 59 9.04 -0.99 1.47
N THR A 60 9.78 0.02 1.91
CA THR A 60 9.32 0.97 2.92
C THR A 60 9.34 2.39 2.37
N TRP A 61 8.35 3.17 2.77
CA TRP A 61 8.20 4.57 2.39
C TRP A 61 7.68 5.38 3.58
N GLN A 62 8.47 6.33 4.06
CA GLN A 62 8.14 7.16 5.24
C GLN A 62 7.68 6.36 6.47
N GLY A 63 8.25 5.16 6.68
CA GLY A 63 7.86 4.26 7.76
C GLY A 63 6.62 3.41 7.47
N HIS A 64 5.90 3.67 6.38
CA HIS A 64 4.85 2.80 5.86
C HIS A 64 5.44 1.67 5.02
N GLU A 65 4.74 0.54 4.99
CA GLU A 65 5.13 -0.59 4.18
C GLU A 65 4.42 -0.53 2.83
N VAL A 66 5.16 -0.81 1.77
CA VAL A 66 4.69 -0.74 0.39
C VAL A 66 4.91 -2.10 -0.24
N ILE A 67 3.84 -2.68 -0.75
CA ILE A 67 3.84 -4.01 -1.34
C ILE A 67 3.48 -3.89 -2.80
N TYR A 68 4.35 -4.39 -3.66
CA TYR A 68 4.19 -4.22 -5.11
C TYR A 68 4.71 -5.44 -5.84
N SER A 69 4.24 -5.65 -7.07
CA SER A 69 4.82 -6.61 -7.99
C SER A 69 5.44 -5.86 -9.17
N PRO A 70 6.62 -6.28 -9.67
CA PRO A 70 7.22 -5.65 -10.84
C PRO A 70 6.36 -5.79 -12.09
N ASP A 71 5.53 -6.84 -12.16
CA ASP A 71 4.58 -7.12 -13.24
C ASP A 71 3.29 -6.28 -13.15
N LEU A 72 3.01 -5.65 -12.00
CA LEU A 72 1.78 -4.91 -11.76
C LEU A 72 2.02 -3.40 -11.67
N THR A 73 1.10 -2.65 -12.26
CA THR A 73 1.10 -1.17 -12.17
C THR A 73 0.42 -0.66 -10.91
N VAL A 74 -0.27 -1.55 -10.18
CA VAL A 74 -0.91 -1.29 -8.90
C VAL A 74 -0.02 -1.80 -7.77
N PHE A 75 0.04 -1.05 -6.67
CA PHE A 75 0.74 -1.45 -5.45
C PHE A 75 -0.11 -1.14 -4.24
N ALA A 76 0.15 -1.85 -3.14
CA ALA A 76 -0.48 -1.63 -1.86
C ALA A 76 0.44 -0.80 -0.95
N LEU A 77 -0.17 0.02 -0.10
CA LEU A 77 0.46 0.73 0.99
C LEU A 77 -0.26 0.35 2.29
N ILE A 78 0.51 -0.16 3.24
CA ILE A 78 0.09 -0.50 4.59
C ILE A 78 0.65 0.57 5.51
N PRO A 79 -0.18 1.48 6.04
CA PRO A 79 0.28 2.52 6.91
C PRO A 79 0.69 1.92 8.25
N HIS A 80 1.96 2.11 8.62
CA HIS A 80 2.40 1.84 9.98
C HIS A 80 1.83 2.90 10.94
N LYS A 81 1.48 2.50 12.18
CA LYS A 81 1.12 3.46 13.21
C LYS A 81 2.38 4.27 13.53
N ASN A 82 2.40 5.55 13.18
CA ASN A 82 3.34 6.46 13.81
C ASN A 82 2.95 6.51 15.30
N ASN A 83 3.82 5.92 16.11
CA ASN A 83 3.73 5.94 17.57
C ASN A 83 4.15 7.33 18.08
#